data_AF-A0A927QX51-F1
#
_entry.id   AF-A0A927QX51-F1
#
_cell.length_a   1.000
_cell.length_b   1.000
_cell.length_c   1.000
_cell.angle_alpha   90.00
_cell.angle_beta   90.00
_cell.angle_gamma   90.00
#
_symmetry.space_group_name_H-M   'P 1'
#
loop_
_entity.id
_entity.type
_entity.pdbx_description
1 polymer ?
#
loop_
_entity_poly.entity_id
_entity_poly.type
_entity_poly.pdbx_seq_one_letter_code
_entity_poly.pdbx_strand_id
1 'polypeptide(L)'
;MARVVVVGDIGGHPAQLRAALSSLGADVDRYHLPEKVTVVQVGDLVDRGPDSRAVLALVRGYLENQPERWIQLAGNHEAQYLPGGTEFWPERLAGADADLLRSWWAEGRMRVAVAIRTADSEDLLVTHAGLTVGAWRELAEPPTAAIAARLLNERPQPLIFRGGEFGVDRAAGPFWAEAGWELHEPWLEFYAGGGFVPFGQVHGHSQPVRFADRTWRCPGRVRQRATVDWPARHVRVRVGGRVFTAIDPKHGRTGAAEWSPLILDGAELLTAHELPSL
;
A
#
# COMPACT_ATOMS: atom_id res chain seq x y z
N MET A 1 20.43 11.68 5.86
CA MET A 1 19.27 12.36 5.23
C MET A 1 18.00 11.72 5.77
N ALA A 2 16.83 12.35 5.62
CA ALA A 2 15.56 11.68 5.94
C ALA A 2 15.36 10.49 5.00
N ARG A 3 14.67 9.45 5.47
CA ARG A 3 14.39 8.23 4.72
C ARG A 3 12.97 7.78 4.98
N VAL A 4 12.20 7.56 3.93
CA VAL A 4 10.89 6.90 4.01
C VAL A 4 11.05 5.47 3.53
N VAL A 5 10.59 4.50 4.33
CA VAL A 5 10.61 3.08 3.99
C VAL A 5 9.19 2.59 3.84
N VAL A 6 8.83 2.12 2.64
CA VAL A 6 7.51 1.59 2.35
C VAL A 6 7.55 0.07 2.42
N VAL A 7 6.80 -0.49 3.35
CA VAL A 7 6.73 -1.94 3.63
C VAL A 7 5.42 -2.48 3.05
N GLY A 8 5.54 -3.51 2.20
CA GLY A 8 4.42 -4.22 1.57
C GLY A 8 3.58 -5.05 2.55
N ASP A 9 2.71 -5.88 1.99
CA ASP A 9 1.84 -6.82 2.69
C ASP A 9 2.66 -7.79 3.56
N ILE A 10 2.20 -8.02 4.80
CA ILE A 10 2.85 -8.92 5.76
C ILE A 10 2.08 -10.23 5.91
N GLY A 11 0.75 -10.18 5.88
CA GLY A 11 -0.13 -11.35 5.90
C GLY A 11 0.22 -12.35 6.99
N GLY A 12 0.24 -11.92 8.25
CA GLY A 12 0.42 -12.82 9.41
C GLY A 12 1.82 -13.40 9.57
N HIS A 13 2.85 -12.83 8.93
CA HIS A 13 4.25 -13.26 9.05
C HIS A 13 5.09 -12.35 9.95
N PRO A 14 5.05 -12.51 11.29
CA PRO A 14 5.79 -11.64 12.20
C PRO A 14 7.30 -11.72 11.96
N ALA A 15 7.83 -12.90 11.63
CA ALA A 15 9.25 -13.08 11.34
C ALA A 15 9.72 -12.26 10.12
N GLN A 16 8.87 -12.14 9.09
CA GLN A 16 9.19 -11.34 7.90
C GLN A 16 9.25 -9.86 8.24
N LEU A 17 8.26 -9.35 8.98
CA LEU A 17 8.25 -7.96 9.42
C LEU A 17 9.43 -7.64 10.33
N ARG A 18 9.74 -8.52 11.30
CA ARG A 18 10.92 -8.36 12.17
C ARG A 18 12.22 -8.31 11.36
N ALA A 19 12.41 -9.24 10.43
CA ALA A 19 13.61 -9.28 9.59
C ALA A 19 13.76 -8.01 8.73
N ALA A 20 12.66 -7.54 8.13
CA ALA A 20 12.66 -6.31 7.35
C ALA A 20 12.98 -5.07 8.21
N LEU A 21 12.49 -4.99 9.45
CA LEU A 21 12.81 -3.88 10.35
C LEU A 21 14.25 -3.96 10.88
N SER A 22 14.72 -5.15 11.24
CA SER A 22 16.10 -5.37 11.68
C SER A 22 17.11 -5.03 10.58
N SER A 23 16.81 -5.30 9.31
CA SER A 23 17.70 -4.95 8.20
C SER A 23 17.83 -3.44 7.98
N LEU A 24 16.85 -2.66 8.46
CA LEU A 24 16.92 -1.19 8.50
C LEU A 24 17.73 -0.67 9.70
N GLY A 25 18.08 -1.54 10.65
CA GLY A 25 18.74 -1.18 11.91
C GLY A 25 17.78 -0.84 13.05
N ALA A 26 16.50 -1.24 12.97
CA ALA A 26 15.56 -1.03 14.06
C ALA A 26 15.86 -1.94 15.26
N ASP A 27 15.69 -1.41 16.47
CA ASP A 27 15.59 -2.21 17.69
C ASP A 27 14.13 -2.65 17.84
N VAL A 28 13.84 -3.82 17.27
CA VAL A 28 12.49 -4.35 17.14
C VAL A 28 11.86 -4.72 18.49
N ASP A 29 12.68 -5.08 19.48
CA ASP A 29 12.19 -5.45 20.81
C ASP A 29 11.85 -4.23 21.68
N ARG A 30 12.41 -3.07 21.33
CA ARG A 30 12.06 -1.77 21.93
C ARG A 30 11.15 -0.91 21.06
N TYR A 31 10.67 -1.45 19.95
CA TYR A 31 9.83 -0.73 18.98
C TYR A 31 10.46 0.59 18.51
N HIS A 32 11.77 0.55 18.26
CA HIS A 32 12.55 1.74 17.96
C HIS A 32 13.14 1.71 16.56
N LEU A 33 12.62 2.57 15.67
CA LEU A 33 13.21 2.82 14.35
C LEU A 33 14.47 3.68 14.47
N PRO A 34 15.45 3.54 13.56
CA PRO A 34 16.61 4.43 13.49
C PRO A 34 16.20 5.89 13.34
N GLU A 35 17.09 6.81 13.71
CA GLU A 35 16.86 8.23 13.51
C GLU A 35 16.59 8.55 12.03
N LYS A 36 15.66 9.49 11.81
CA LYS A 36 15.29 10.00 10.47
C LYS A 36 14.69 8.95 9.53
N VAL A 37 14.31 7.77 10.04
CA VAL A 37 13.55 6.76 9.30
C VAL A 37 12.08 6.85 9.67
N THR A 38 11.23 6.98 8.66
CA THR A 38 9.78 6.82 8.78
C THR A 38 9.35 5.60 8.00
N VAL A 39 8.57 4.72 8.63
CA VAL A 39 8.00 3.52 8.00
C VAL A 39 6.56 3.79 7.58
N VAL A 40 6.20 3.40 6.36
CA VAL A 40 4.83 3.33 5.85
C VAL A 40 4.51 1.87 5.55
N GLN A 41 3.63 1.24 6.33
CA GLN A 41 3.18 -0.13 6.06
C GLN A 41 1.84 -0.07 5.30
N VAL A 42 1.77 -0.72 4.14
CA VAL A 42 0.70 -0.51 3.14
C VAL A 42 -0.56 -1.37 3.33
N GLY A 43 -0.81 -1.90 4.53
CA GLY A 43 -1.96 -2.77 4.80
C GLY A 43 -1.68 -4.26 4.61
N ASP A 44 -2.69 -5.10 4.83
CA ASP A 44 -2.60 -6.56 4.87
C ASP A 44 -1.54 -7.04 5.87
N LEU A 45 -1.73 -6.65 7.14
CA LEU A 45 -0.95 -7.16 8.26
C LEU A 45 -1.35 -8.59 8.63
N VAL A 46 -2.62 -8.92 8.43
CA VAL A 46 -3.26 -10.13 8.95
C VAL A 46 -3.60 -11.14 7.86
N ASP A 47 -3.98 -12.34 8.32
CA ASP A 47 -4.43 -13.50 7.54
C ASP A 47 -3.34 -14.15 6.69
N ARG A 48 -3.63 -15.33 6.11
CA ARG A 48 -2.71 -16.21 5.33
C ARG A 48 -1.57 -16.84 6.12
N GLY A 49 -0.79 -16.04 6.84
CA GLY A 49 0.38 -16.46 7.58
C GLY A 49 0.05 -17.12 8.93
N PRO A 50 1.08 -17.56 9.65
CA PRO A 50 0.91 -18.38 10.85
C PRO A 50 0.44 -17.61 12.09
N ASP A 51 0.66 -16.29 12.19
CA ASP A 51 0.43 -15.56 13.43
C ASP A 51 0.10 -14.06 13.20
N SER A 52 -1.14 -13.78 12.82
CA SER A 52 -1.68 -12.40 12.72
C SER A 52 -1.54 -11.63 14.03
N ARG A 53 -1.75 -12.27 15.18
CA ARG A 53 -1.72 -11.61 16.49
C ARG A 53 -0.34 -11.07 16.82
N ALA A 54 0.73 -11.82 16.51
CA ALA A 54 2.09 -11.35 16.71
C ALA A 54 2.45 -10.18 15.78
N VAL A 55 1.93 -10.14 14.55
CA VAL A 55 2.10 -8.98 13.65
C VAL A 55 1.41 -7.76 14.26
N LEU A 56 0.15 -7.89 14.67
CA LEU A 56 -0.61 -6.80 15.29
C LEU A 56 0.06 -6.28 16.57
N ALA A 57 0.57 -7.17 17.42
CA ALA A 57 1.29 -6.79 18.62
C ALA A 57 2.58 -6.01 18.32
N LEU A 58 3.30 -6.38 17.26
CA LEU A 58 4.50 -5.67 16.81
C LEU A 58 4.17 -4.27 16.31
N VAL A 59 3.18 -4.15 15.42
CA VAL A 59 2.73 -2.87 14.86
C VAL A 59 2.16 -1.96 15.94
N ARG A 60 1.38 -2.50 16.88
CA ARG A 60 0.89 -1.77 18.05
C ARG A 60 2.03 -1.12 18.81
N GLY A 61 3.11 -1.86 19.06
CA GLY A 61 4.29 -1.34 19.77
C GLY A 61 4.88 -0.11 19.07
N TYR A 62 5.00 -0.11 17.74
CA TYR A 62 5.47 1.07 17.00
C TYR A 62 4.46 2.22 17.00
N LEU A 63 3.16 1.93 16.85
CA LEU A 63 2.11 2.94 16.94
C LEU A 63 2.03 3.61 18.32
N GLU A 64 2.38 2.90 19.39
CA GLU A 64 2.40 3.43 20.76
C GLU A 64 3.70 4.17 21.10
N ASN A 65 4.85 3.69 20.64
CA ASN A 65 6.16 4.24 21.02
C ASN A 65 6.69 5.28 20.03
N GLN A 66 6.32 5.20 18.75
CA GLN A 66 6.80 6.08 17.69
C GLN A 66 5.68 6.46 16.68
N PRO A 67 4.53 7.00 17.15
CA PRO A 67 3.37 7.28 16.30
C PRO A 67 3.66 8.20 15.11
N GLU A 68 4.61 9.13 15.24
CA GLU A 68 5.01 10.06 14.16
C GLU A 68 5.93 9.43 13.10
N ARG A 69 6.53 8.27 13.40
CA ARG A 69 7.47 7.55 12.50
C ARG A 69 6.92 6.24 11.96
N TRP A 70 5.72 5.83 12.38
CA TRP A 70 5.03 4.66 11.85
C TRP A 70 3.67 5.05 11.27
N ILE A 71 3.54 4.98 9.95
CA ILE A 71 2.30 5.23 9.24
C ILE A 71 1.68 3.89 8.83
N GLN A 72 0.52 3.57 9.40
CA GLN A 72 -0.23 2.35 9.11
C GLN A 72 -1.34 2.63 8.10
N LEU A 73 -1.32 1.96 6.95
CA LEU A 73 -2.43 1.93 5.99
C LEU A 73 -3.32 0.70 6.22
N ALA A 74 -4.59 0.78 5.84
CA ALA A 74 -5.49 -0.37 5.83
C ALA A 74 -5.38 -1.13 4.49
N GLY A 75 -5.34 -2.46 4.55
CA GLY A 75 -5.53 -3.34 3.40
C GLY A 75 -6.91 -3.95 3.35
N ASN A 76 -7.20 -4.78 2.34
CA ASN A 76 -8.51 -5.45 2.28
C ASN A 76 -8.69 -6.41 3.45
N HIS A 77 -7.62 -7.05 3.93
CA HIS A 77 -7.70 -7.97 5.06
C HIS A 77 -8.02 -7.28 6.38
N GLU A 78 -7.63 -6.02 6.58
CA GLU A 78 -8.14 -5.24 7.72
C GLU A 78 -9.55 -4.70 7.44
N ALA A 79 -9.80 -4.26 6.21
CA ALA A 79 -11.05 -3.61 5.80
C ALA A 79 -12.29 -4.47 6.05
N GLN A 80 -12.20 -5.80 5.93
CA GLN A 80 -13.32 -6.70 6.24
C GLN A 80 -13.83 -6.60 7.69
N TYR A 81 -13.05 -6.05 8.62
CA TYR A 81 -13.43 -5.84 10.03
C TYR A 81 -13.88 -4.40 10.33
N LEU A 82 -13.78 -3.49 9.34
CA LEU A 82 -14.07 -2.06 9.48
C LEU A 82 -15.53 -1.76 9.10
N PRO A 83 -16.09 -0.61 9.56
CA PRO A 83 -17.42 -0.19 9.14
C PRO A 83 -17.52 0.00 7.62
N GLY A 84 -18.44 -0.73 6.99
CA GLY A 84 -18.62 -0.75 5.53
C GLY A 84 -17.87 -1.87 4.80
N GLY A 85 -17.06 -2.66 5.52
CA GLY A 85 -16.35 -3.81 4.99
C GLY A 85 -17.23 -5.04 4.81
N THR A 86 -16.85 -5.88 3.84
CA THR A 86 -17.46 -7.18 3.58
C THR A 86 -16.48 -8.28 3.94
N GLU A 87 -16.97 -9.29 4.66
CA GLU A 87 -16.20 -10.48 5.01
C GLU A 87 -15.93 -11.31 3.76
N PHE A 88 -14.66 -11.66 3.53
CA PHE A 88 -14.25 -12.48 2.39
C PHE A 88 -13.22 -13.55 2.76
N TRP A 89 -12.47 -13.36 3.85
CA TRP A 89 -11.47 -14.33 4.28
C TRP A 89 -12.09 -15.35 5.26
N PRO A 90 -11.91 -16.66 5.02
CA PRO A 90 -12.60 -17.70 5.79
C PRO A 90 -12.06 -17.84 7.22
N GLU A 91 -10.75 -17.67 7.42
CA GLU A 91 -10.14 -17.80 8.75
C GLU A 91 -10.28 -16.50 9.54
N ARG A 92 -11.15 -16.48 10.55
CA ARG A 92 -11.44 -15.26 11.32
C ARG A 92 -10.38 -14.97 12.37
N LEU A 93 -10.05 -13.69 12.51
CA LEU A 93 -9.31 -13.18 13.66
C LEU A 93 -10.10 -13.41 14.96
N ALA A 94 -9.36 -13.54 16.06
CA ALA A 94 -9.97 -13.48 17.39
C ALA A 94 -10.64 -12.12 17.60
N GLY A 95 -11.74 -12.10 18.37
CA GLY A 95 -12.53 -10.88 18.59
C GLY A 95 -11.70 -9.68 19.07
N ALA A 96 -10.78 -9.92 20.01
CA ALA A 96 -9.87 -8.89 20.52
C ALA A 96 -8.93 -8.29 19.45
N ASP A 97 -8.50 -9.11 18.49
CA ASP A 97 -7.60 -8.66 17.41
C ASP A 97 -8.40 -7.86 16.36
N ALA A 98 -9.64 -8.27 16.06
CA ALA A 98 -10.56 -7.50 15.23
C ALA A 98 -10.96 -6.16 15.89
N ASP A 99 -11.18 -6.14 17.21
CA ASP A 99 -11.44 -4.92 17.98
C ASP A 99 -10.26 -3.94 17.94
N LEU A 100 -9.03 -4.46 17.98
CA LEU A 100 -7.82 -3.65 17.85
C LEU A 100 -7.74 -2.96 16.49
N LEU A 101 -8.04 -3.67 15.40
CA LEU A 101 -8.11 -3.08 14.05
C LEU A 101 -9.17 -1.97 13.98
N ARG A 102 -10.35 -2.22 14.55
CA ARG A 102 -11.41 -1.22 14.66
C ARG A 102 -10.98 0.01 15.47
N SER A 103 -10.22 -0.18 16.55
CA SER A 103 -9.73 0.94 17.36
C SER A 103 -8.72 1.79 16.59
N TRP A 104 -7.76 1.17 15.88
CA TRP A 104 -6.82 1.92 15.04
C TRP A 104 -7.52 2.74 13.96
N TRP A 105 -8.57 2.19 13.37
CA TRP A 105 -9.40 2.93 12.42
C TRP A 105 -10.17 4.07 13.08
N ALA A 106 -10.85 3.82 14.19
CA ALA A 106 -11.64 4.85 14.88
C ALA A 106 -10.78 6.01 15.39
N GLU A 107 -9.56 5.72 15.86
CA GLU A 107 -8.60 6.70 16.40
C GLU A 107 -7.77 7.41 15.32
N GLY A 108 -7.93 7.07 14.03
CA GLY A 108 -7.15 7.66 12.95
C GLY A 108 -5.68 7.20 12.88
N ARG A 109 -5.31 6.17 13.66
CA ARG A 109 -3.98 5.52 13.63
C ARG A 109 -3.78 4.67 12.38
N MET A 110 -4.87 4.22 11.76
CA MET A 110 -4.89 3.54 10.47
C MET A 110 -5.59 4.39 9.41
N ARG A 111 -4.93 4.54 8.26
CA ARG A 111 -5.31 5.47 7.17
C ARG A 111 -5.56 4.71 5.86
N VAL A 112 -6.11 5.38 4.86
CA VAL A 112 -6.31 4.80 3.52
C VAL A 112 -5.07 5.05 2.64
N ALA A 113 -4.46 6.22 2.80
CA ALA A 113 -3.41 6.68 1.92
C ALA A 113 -2.40 7.60 2.61
N VAL A 114 -1.23 7.75 2.00
CA VAL A 114 -0.28 8.83 2.29
C VAL A 114 0.36 9.33 1.01
N ALA A 115 0.87 10.56 1.03
CA ALA A 115 1.64 11.13 -0.07
C ALA A 115 3.10 11.31 0.36
N ILE A 116 4.02 11.00 -0.55
CA ILE A 116 5.46 11.12 -0.36
C ILE A 116 6.04 11.97 -1.48
N ARG A 117 6.98 12.85 -1.15
CA ARG A 117 7.85 13.50 -2.14
C ARG A 117 9.22 12.85 -2.11
N THR A 118 9.70 12.40 -3.26
CA THR A 118 11.04 11.83 -3.41
C THR A 118 12.10 12.93 -3.44
N ALA A 119 13.38 12.56 -3.27
CA ALA A 119 14.50 13.49 -3.40
C ALA A 119 14.54 14.17 -4.79
N ASP A 120 14.05 13.50 -5.82
CA ASP A 120 13.97 14.01 -7.19
C ASP A 120 12.70 14.84 -7.46
N SER A 121 11.98 15.25 -6.40
CA SER A 121 10.74 16.04 -6.46
C SER A 121 9.59 15.34 -7.19
N GLU A 122 9.57 14.00 -7.21
CA GLU A 122 8.40 13.24 -7.66
C GLU A 122 7.43 13.03 -6.50
N ASP A 123 6.16 13.32 -6.75
CA ASP A 123 5.08 13.04 -5.80
C ASP A 123 4.53 11.63 -6.05
N LEU A 124 4.45 10.85 -4.97
CA LEU A 124 3.94 9.48 -4.95
C LEU A 124 2.71 9.40 -4.05
N LEU A 125 1.62 8.83 -4.58
CA LEU A 125 0.50 8.37 -3.77
C LEU A 125 0.77 6.93 -3.32
N VAL A 126 0.71 6.68 -2.02
CA VAL A 126 0.85 5.34 -1.45
C VAL A 126 -0.50 4.88 -0.90
N THR A 127 -0.98 3.75 -1.39
CA THR A 127 -2.21 3.08 -0.92
C THR A 127 -1.98 1.57 -0.87
N HIS A 128 -2.96 0.81 -0.38
CA HIS A 128 -2.84 -0.65 -0.37
C HIS A 128 -2.85 -1.26 -1.77
N ALA A 129 -3.82 -0.91 -2.63
CA ALA A 129 -4.01 -1.56 -3.94
C ALA A 129 -3.82 -0.62 -5.15
N GLY A 130 -3.50 0.66 -4.90
CA GLY A 130 -3.41 1.70 -5.93
C GLY A 130 -4.73 2.46 -6.11
N LEU A 131 -4.66 3.66 -6.70
CA LEU A 131 -5.81 4.46 -7.08
C LEU A 131 -6.09 4.26 -8.56
N THR A 132 -7.18 3.56 -8.90
CA THR A 132 -7.61 3.31 -10.27
C THR A 132 -8.04 4.61 -10.96
N VAL A 133 -8.06 4.64 -12.31
CA VAL A 133 -8.56 5.81 -13.06
C VAL A 133 -10.01 6.11 -12.70
N GLY A 134 -10.85 5.06 -12.54
CA GLY A 134 -12.24 5.24 -12.16
C GLY A 134 -12.40 5.87 -10.78
N ALA A 135 -11.68 5.36 -9.78
CA ALA A 135 -11.70 5.94 -8.44
C ALA A 135 -11.10 7.36 -8.41
N TRP A 136 -10.03 7.62 -9.16
CA TRP A 136 -9.46 8.97 -9.30
C TRP A 136 -10.46 9.99 -9.87
N ARG A 137 -11.25 9.60 -10.88
CA ARG A 137 -12.32 10.44 -11.43
C ARG A 137 -13.44 10.71 -10.44
N GLU A 138 -13.84 9.69 -9.68
CA GLU A 138 -14.87 9.84 -8.65
C GLU A 138 -14.43 10.76 -7.50
N LEU A 139 -13.13 10.82 -7.22
CA LEU A 139 -12.51 11.81 -6.31
C LEU A 139 -12.39 13.22 -6.93
N ALA A 140 -13.06 13.49 -8.05
CA ALA A 140 -12.97 14.74 -8.81
C ALA A 140 -11.54 15.06 -9.29
N GLU A 141 -10.82 14.03 -9.75
CA GLU A 141 -9.55 14.15 -10.46
C GLU A 141 -8.48 14.95 -9.69
N PRO A 142 -8.13 14.56 -8.44
CA PRO A 142 -7.20 15.32 -7.62
C PRO A 142 -5.86 15.52 -8.35
N PRO A 143 -5.34 16.76 -8.42
CA PRO A 143 -4.19 17.09 -9.26
C PRO A 143 -2.85 16.72 -8.62
N THR A 144 -2.81 16.42 -7.32
CA THR A 144 -1.60 16.05 -6.59
C THR A 144 -1.81 14.83 -5.70
N ALA A 145 -0.73 14.11 -5.41
CA ALA A 145 -0.78 12.95 -4.51
C ALA A 145 -1.26 13.34 -3.11
N ALA A 146 -0.88 14.52 -2.62
CA ALA A 146 -1.28 15.01 -1.31
C ALA A 146 -2.78 15.33 -1.22
N ILE A 147 -3.39 15.91 -2.26
CA ILE A 147 -4.85 16.09 -2.31
C ILE A 147 -5.55 14.73 -2.41
N ALA A 148 -5.06 13.83 -3.26
CA ALA A 148 -5.63 12.48 -3.38
C ALA A 148 -5.58 11.72 -2.04
N ALA A 149 -4.46 11.76 -1.33
CA ALA A 149 -4.30 11.14 -0.03
C ALA A 149 -5.25 11.75 1.02
N ARG A 150 -5.42 13.08 1.02
CA ARG A 150 -6.39 13.75 1.91
C ARG A 150 -7.81 13.25 1.68
N LEU A 151 -8.28 13.30 0.43
CA LEU A 151 -9.64 12.89 0.07
C LEU A 151 -9.88 11.40 0.37
N LEU A 152 -8.91 10.54 0.12
CA LEU A 152 -9.01 9.12 0.50
C LEU A 152 -9.09 8.93 2.01
N ASN A 153 -8.37 9.73 2.78
CA ASN A 153 -8.40 9.68 4.25
C ASN A 153 -9.67 10.28 4.87
N GLU A 154 -10.52 10.96 4.09
CA GLU A 154 -11.92 11.28 4.47
C GLU A 154 -12.82 10.04 4.42
N ARG A 155 -12.30 8.90 3.94
CA ARG A 155 -12.94 7.58 3.90
C ARG A 155 -14.23 7.56 3.06
N PRO A 156 -14.20 8.04 1.80
CA PRO A 156 -15.38 8.08 0.95
C PRO A 156 -15.92 6.67 0.69
N GLN A 157 -17.19 6.46 1.01
CA GLN A 157 -17.91 5.22 0.75
C GLN A 157 -18.96 5.46 -0.36
N PRO A 158 -19.12 4.52 -1.30
CA PRO A 158 -18.54 3.17 -1.33
C PRO A 158 -17.11 3.08 -1.88
N LEU A 159 -16.53 4.20 -2.32
CA LEU A 159 -15.28 4.24 -3.10
C LEU A 159 -14.13 3.40 -2.52
N ILE A 160 -13.79 3.56 -1.23
CA ILE A 160 -12.62 2.85 -0.68
C ILE A 160 -12.81 1.34 -0.57
N PHE A 161 -14.06 0.87 -0.50
CA PHE A 161 -14.41 -0.54 -0.34
C PHE A 161 -14.78 -1.24 -1.65
N ARG A 162 -14.94 -0.51 -2.75
CA ARG A 162 -15.37 -1.07 -4.04
C ARG A 162 -14.32 -2.05 -4.58
N GLY A 163 -14.77 -3.21 -5.07
CA GLY A 163 -13.92 -4.26 -5.65
C GLY A 163 -14.02 -5.58 -4.88
N GLY A 164 -13.19 -6.55 -5.24
CA GLY A 164 -13.20 -7.89 -4.63
C GLY A 164 -14.30 -8.84 -5.15
N GLU A 165 -15.09 -8.39 -6.14
CA GLU A 165 -16.10 -9.20 -6.83
C GLU A 165 -15.52 -9.88 -8.08
N PHE A 166 -16.26 -10.84 -8.66
CA PHE A 166 -15.83 -11.53 -9.87
C PHE A 166 -15.85 -10.60 -11.09
N GLY A 167 -14.67 -10.28 -11.64
CA GLY A 167 -14.55 -9.51 -12.89
C GLY A 167 -13.45 -8.45 -12.81
N VAL A 168 -13.42 -7.57 -13.81
CA VAL A 168 -12.57 -6.37 -13.81
C VAL A 168 -13.46 -5.17 -13.51
N ASP A 169 -13.23 -4.52 -12.38
CA ASP A 169 -13.85 -3.25 -12.01
C ASP A 169 -12.85 -2.10 -12.21
N ARG A 170 -13.07 -1.31 -13.27
CA ARG A 170 -12.22 -0.14 -13.59
C ARG A 170 -12.30 0.99 -12.57
N ALA A 171 -13.24 0.91 -11.64
CA ALA A 171 -13.42 1.85 -10.55
C ALA A 171 -13.16 1.20 -9.18
N ALA A 172 -12.50 0.02 -9.16
CA ALA A 172 -12.06 -0.63 -7.93
C ALA A 172 -11.30 0.34 -7.03
N GLY A 173 -11.60 0.26 -5.74
CA GLY A 173 -11.08 1.13 -4.71
C GLY A 173 -9.65 0.77 -4.29
N PRO A 174 -9.00 1.66 -3.53
CA PRO A 174 -7.64 1.49 -3.03
C PRO A 174 -7.41 0.32 -2.08
N PHE A 175 -8.45 -0.39 -1.64
CA PHE A 175 -8.28 -1.65 -0.91
C PHE A 175 -8.28 -2.89 -1.81
N TRP A 176 -8.81 -2.83 -3.02
CA TRP A 176 -9.13 -4.03 -3.80
C TRP A 176 -8.57 -4.08 -5.21
N ALA A 177 -8.12 -2.94 -5.75
CA ALA A 177 -7.71 -2.85 -7.15
C ALA A 177 -6.63 -3.88 -7.52
N GLU A 178 -6.92 -4.68 -8.55
CA GLU A 178 -5.96 -5.60 -9.15
C GLU A 178 -4.97 -4.83 -10.03
N ALA A 179 -3.67 -5.10 -9.83
CA ALA A 179 -2.57 -4.32 -10.36
C ALA A 179 -2.54 -4.33 -11.89
N GLY A 180 -2.75 -5.48 -12.54
CA GLY A 180 -2.68 -5.60 -13.99
C GLY A 180 -3.84 -4.94 -14.73
N TRP A 181 -5.07 -5.38 -14.45
CA TRP A 181 -6.27 -5.10 -15.23
C TRP A 181 -7.08 -3.90 -14.74
N GLU A 182 -7.03 -3.59 -13.45
CA GLU A 182 -7.84 -2.52 -12.85
C GLU A 182 -7.00 -1.25 -12.60
N LEU A 183 -5.73 -1.41 -12.23
CA LEU A 183 -4.82 -0.30 -12.00
C LEU A 183 -3.99 0.07 -13.24
N HIS A 184 -3.03 -0.76 -13.64
CA HIS A 184 -2.04 -0.37 -14.65
C HIS A 184 -2.63 -0.20 -16.04
N GLU A 185 -3.41 -1.17 -16.55
CA GLU A 185 -3.94 -1.09 -17.92
C GLU A 185 -4.85 0.13 -18.12
N PRO A 186 -5.83 0.43 -17.24
CA PRO A 186 -6.68 1.61 -17.44
C PRO A 186 -5.91 2.94 -17.39
N TRP A 187 -4.89 3.06 -16.55
CA TRP A 187 -4.03 4.25 -16.53
C TRP A 187 -3.20 4.39 -17.81
N LEU A 188 -2.72 3.28 -18.38
CA LEU A 188 -2.03 3.26 -19.67
C LEU A 188 -2.95 3.60 -20.84
N GLU A 189 -4.19 3.10 -20.82
CA GLU A 189 -5.23 3.46 -21.80
C GLU A 189 -5.58 4.95 -21.70
N PHE A 190 -5.79 5.46 -20.49
CA PHE A 190 -6.08 6.87 -20.26
C PHE A 190 -4.99 7.79 -20.83
N TYR A 191 -3.72 7.49 -20.53
CA TYR A 191 -2.59 8.24 -21.09
C TYR A 191 -2.50 8.11 -22.61
N ALA A 192 -2.70 6.90 -23.16
CA ALA A 192 -2.70 6.69 -24.62
C ALA A 192 -3.82 7.47 -25.33
N GLY A 193 -4.92 7.76 -24.63
CA GLY A 193 -6.01 8.61 -25.09
C GLY A 193 -5.79 10.12 -24.90
N GLY A 194 -4.60 10.55 -24.46
CA GLY A 194 -4.26 11.96 -24.23
C GLY A 194 -4.48 12.45 -22.80
N GLY A 195 -4.83 11.57 -21.86
CA GLY A 195 -4.96 11.89 -20.45
C GLY A 195 -3.63 12.23 -19.78
N PHE A 196 -3.67 13.05 -18.73
CA PHE A 196 -2.50 13.44 -17.94
C PHE A 196 -2.41 12.62 -16.65
N VAL A 197 -1.25 12.03 -16.36
CA VAL A 197 -1.02 11.23 -15.14
C VAL A 197 -0.39 12.12 -14.07
N PRO A 198 -1.14 12.53 -13.03
CA PRO A 198 -0.72 13.62 -12.14
C PRO A 198 0.48 13.26 -11.25
N PHE A 199 0.56 12.02 -10.77
CA PHE A 199 1.57 11.56 -9.80
C PHE A 199 1.92 10.08 -10.00
N GLY A 200 3.05 9.66 -9.41
CA GLY A 200 3.40 8.24 -9.31
C GLY A 200 2.60 7.54 -8.22
N GLN A 201 2.65 6.21 -8.20
CA GLN A 201 1.93 5.41 -7.21
C GLN A 201 2.82 4.32 -6.61
N VAL A 202 2.63 4.01 -5.33
CA VAL A 202 3.19 2.81 -4.68
C VAL A 202 2.05 2.03 -4.04
N HIS A 203 2.01 0.72 -4.29
CA HIS A 203 0.94 -0.12 -3.77
C HIS A 203 1.40 -1.54 -3.46
N GLY A 204 0.74 -2.17 -2.50
CA GLY A 204 0.80 -3.60 -2.23
C GLY A 204 -0.29 -4.38 -2.97
N HIS A 205 -0.99 -5.25 -2.24
CA HIS A 205 -2.16 -6.06 -2.63
C HIS A 205 -1.96 -7.11 -3.72
N SER A 206 -1.60 -6.68 -4.93
CA SER A 206 -1.55 -7.54 -6.11
C SER A 206 -0.37 -7.17 -7.00
N GLN A 207 0.01 -8.13 -7.85
CA GLN A 207 1.26 -8.08 -8.61
C GLN A 207 0.98 -8.49 -10.06
N PRO A 208 1.50 -7.75 -11.06
CA PRO A 208 1.37 -8.10 -12.47
C PRO A 208 2.25 -9.30 -12.87
N VAL A 209 2.90 -9.94 -11.90
CA VAL A 209 3.71 -11.14 -12.06
C VAL A 209 3.44 -12.12 -10.92
N ARG A 210 3.69 -13.41 -11.18
CA ARG A 210 3.82 -14.42 -10.14
C ARG A 210 5.30 -14.67 -9.88
N PHE A 211 5.77 -14.28 -8.69
CA PHE A 211 7.18 -14.40 -8.32
C PHE A 211 7.70 -15.85 -8.29
N ALA A 212 6.84 -16.80 -7.90
CA ALA A 212 7.23 -18.20 -7.71
C ALA A 212 7.69 -18.91 -9.00
N ASP A 213 7.13 -18.54 -10.16
CA ASP A 213 7.50 -19.12 -11.47
C ASP A 213 7.93 -18.07 -12.50
N ARG A 214 8.06 -16.81 -12.08
CA ARG A 214 8.43 -15.67 -12.91
C ARG A 214 7.52 -15.46 -14.13
N THR A 215 6.22 -15.78 -13.99
CA THR A 215 5.23 -15.60 -15.06
C THR A 215 4.54 -14.24 -14.97
N TRP A 216 4.15 -13.70 -16.13
CA TRP A 216 3.37 -12.45 -16.21
C TRP A 216 1.87 -12.74 -16.02
N ARG A 217 1.22 -11.88 -15.23
CA ARG A 217 -0.20 -11.88 -14.92
C ARG A 217 -0.73 -10.47 -15.16
N CYS A 218 -0.64 -10.01 -16.40
CA CYS A 218 -1.12 -8.70 -16.80
C CYS A 218 -1.37 -8.64 -18.31
N PRO A 219 -2.06 -7.61 -18.80
CA PRO A 219 -2.12 -7.31 -20.23
C PRO A 219 -0.74 -7.07 -20.86
N GLY A 220 -0.64 -7.29 -22.17
CA GLY A 220 0.63 -7.16 -22.90
C GLY A 220 1.22 -5.75 -22.86
N ARG A 221 0.36 -4.71 -22.84
CA ARG A 221 0.76 -3.30 -22.78
C ARG A 221 1.42 -2.95 -21.44
N VAL A 222 0.90 -3.49 -20.33
CA VAL A 222 1.53 -3.41 -19.00
C VAL A 222 2.91 -4.06 -19.04
N ARG A 223 3.01 -5.30 -19.51
CA ARG A 223 4.28 -6.05 -19.59
C ARG A 223 5.36 -5.28 -20.36
N GLN A 224 5.02 -4.64 -21.47
CA GLN A 224 5.97 -3.88 -22.29
C GLN A 224 6.55 -2.64 -21.58
N ARG A 225 5.89 -2.15 -20.53
CA ARG A 225 6.29 -0.95 -19.77
C ARG A 225 6.76 -1.27 -18.36
N ALA A 226 6.80 -2.56 -18.02
CA ALA A 226 7.11 -3.05 -16.69
C ALA A 226 8.57 -3.52 -16.59
N THR A 227 9.19 -3.26 -15.45
CA THR A 227 10.47 -3.83 -15.04
C THR A 227 10.29 -4.52 -13.69
N VAL A 228 10.99 -5.64 -13.49
CA VAL A 228 10.85 -6.47 -12.29
C VAL A 228 12.18 -6.56 -11.57
N ASP A 229 12.18 -6.19 -10.30
CA ASP A 229 13.24 -6.52 -9.35
C ASP A 229 12.84 -7.82 -8.64
N TRP A 230 13.41 -8.95 -9.08
CA TRP A 230 13.02 -10.27 -8.60
C TRP A 230 13.41 -10.52 -7.13
N PRO A 231 14.64 -10.17 -6.69
CA PRO A 231 15.01 -10.25 -5.27
C PRO A 231 14.14 -9.36 -4.38
N ALA A 232 13.97 -8.08 -4.72
CA ALA A 232 13.18 -7.16 -3.91
C ALA A 232 11.66 -7.46 -3.97
N ARG A 233 11.24 -8.18 -5.01
CA ARG A 233 9.84 -8.43 -5.38
C ARG A 233 9.07 -7.14 -5.69
N HIS A 234 9.71 -6.22 -6.42
CA HIS A 234 9.08 -4.98 -6.87
C HIS A 234 8.82 -5.02 -8.37
N VAL A 235 7.65 -4.56 -8.80
CA VAL A 235 7.37 -4.31 -10.22
C VAL A 235 7.15 -2.82 -10.44
N ARG A 236 7.88 -2.24 -11.37
CA ARG A 236 7.76 -0.82 -11.75
C ARG A 236 7.18 -0.72 -13.15
N VAL A 237 6.03 -0.05 -13.28
CA VAL A 237 5.34 0.19 -14.55
C VAL A 237 5.38 1.68 -14.88
N ARG A 238 5.91 2.04 -16.06
CA ARG A 238 5.93 3.43 -16.53
C ARG A 238 4.60 3.83 -17.14
N VAL A 239 4.00 4.90 -16.64
CA VAL A 239 2.70 5.42 -17.09
C VAL A 239 2.80 6.95 -17.22
N GLY A 240 2.74 7.47 -18.45
CA GLY A 240 2.66 8.92 -18.68
C GLY A 240 3.78 9.77 -18.05
N GLY A 241 5.02 9.29 -18.06
CA GLY A 241 6.15 9.97 -17.42
C GLY A 241 6.24 9.77 -15.89
N ARG A 242 5.32 9.02 -15.30
CA ARG A 242 5.34 8.58 -13.90
C ARG A 242 5.66 7.09 -13.79
N VAL A 243 5.95 6.65 -12.57
CA VAL A 243 6.18 5.23 -12.25
C VAL A 243 5.20 4.76 -11.19
N PHE A 244 4.54 3.65 -11.46
CA PHE A 244 3.73 2.93 -10.47
C PHE A 244 4.52 1.71 -10.00
N THR A 245 4.69 1.57 -8.68
CA THR A 245 5.53 0.54 -8.07
C THR A 245 4.69 -0.39 -7.21
N ALA A 246 4.56 -1.65 -7.64
CA ALA A 246 3.95 -2.72 -6.87
C ALA A 246 5.00 -3.34 -5.92
N ILE A 247 4.72 -3.40 -4.62
CA ILE A 247 5.66 -3.82 -3.57
C ILE A 247 5.15 -4.97 -2.69
N ASP A 248 4.01 -5.59 -3.01
CA ASP A 248 3.52 -6.78 -2.30
C ASP A 248 4.51 -7.96 -2.48
N PRO A 249 5.15 -8.46 -1.40
CA PRO A 249 6.09 -9.56 -1.48
C PRO A 249 5.46 -10.90 -1.86
N LYS A 250 4.13 -11.03 -1.81
CA LYS A 250 3.40 -12.29 -2.00
C LYS A 250 3.91 -13.40 -1.07
N HIS A 251 3.90 -13.14 0.25
CA HIS A 251 4.32 -14.10 1.27
C HIS A 251 3.51 -15.41 1.26
N GLY A 252 2.23 -15.35 0.91
CA GLY A 252 1.35 -16.52 0.93
C GLY A 252 1.32 -17.16 2.33
N ARG A 253 1.27 -18.50 2.38
CA ARG A 253 1.22 -19.25 3.66
C ARG A 253 2.58 -19.47 4.31
N THR A 254 3.67 -19.43 3.56
CA THR A 254 4.99 -19.87 4.01
C THR A 254 6.01 -18.74 4.17
N GLY A 255 5.65 -17.52 3.77
CA GLY A 255 6.59 -16.41 3.70
C GLY A 255 7.37 -16.42 2.38
N ALA A 256 7.82 -15.23 1.96
CA ALA A 256 8.70 -15.10 0.81
C ALA A 256 10.13 -15.49 1.23
N ALA A 257 10.84 -16.22 0.37
CA ALA A 257 12.24 -16.58 0.62
C ALA A 257 13.16 -15.34 0.61
N GLU A 258 12.86 -14.39 -0.27
CA GLU A 258 13.59 -13.12 -0.43
C GLU A 258 12.59 -12.04 -0.85
N TRP A 259 12.74 -10.86 -0.26
CA TRP A 259 12.01 -9.62 -0.57
C TRP A 259 12.69 -8.46 0.19
N SER A 260 12.36 -7.22 -0.17
CA SER A 260 12.80 -6.06 0.61
C SER A 260 11.74 -4.95 0.61
N PRO A 261 11.68 -4.11 1.65
CA PRO A 261 10.94 -2.85 1.60
C PRO A 261 11.43 -1.94 0.46
N LEU A 262 10.58 -1.03 0.00
CA LEU A 262 10.99 0.06 -0.89
C LEU A 262 11.60 1.18 -0.04
N ILE A 263 12.87 1.50 -0.30
CA ILE A 263 13.61 2.54 0.42
C ILE A 263 13.66 3.81 -0.43
N LEU A 264 13.20 4.92 0.12
CA LEU A 264 13.22 6.24 -0.50
C LEU A 264 14.11 7.18 0.33
N ASP A 265 15.38 7.29 -0.09
CA ASP A 265 16.34 8.21 0.52
C ASP A 265 16.04 9.66 0.16
N GLY A 266 16.18 10.56 1.12
CA GLY A 266 15.90 11.99 0.97
C GLY A 266 14.43 12.33 0.78
N ALA A 267 13.53 11.37 1.00
CA ALA A 267 12.09 11.56 0.85
C ALA A 267 11.43 12.11 2.11
N GLU A 268 10.28 12.77 1.93
CA GLU A 268 9.46 13.34 3.00
C GLU A 268 7.97 12.99 2.81
N LEU A 269 7.24 12.91 3.91
CA LEU A 269 5.78 12.80 3.86
C LEU A 269 5.19 14.16 3.59
N LEU A 270 4.27 14.23 2.63
CA LEU A 270 3.53 15.46 2.33
C LEU A 270 2.31 15.55 3.24
N THR A 271 2.17 16.66 3.95
CA THR A 271 0.94 16.98 4.68
C THR A 271 0.07 17.91 3.85
N ALA A 272 -1.26 17.78 3.95
CA ALA A 272 -2.19 18.61 3.20
C ALA A 272 -2.12 20.12 3.58
N HIS A 273 -1.51 20.46 4.73
CA HIS A 273 -1.32 21.84 5.16
C HIS A 273 -0.16 22.55 4.43
N GLU A 274 0.68 21.82 3.71
CA GLU A 274 1.84 22.36 2.98
C GLU A 274 1.53 22.69 1.52
N LEU A 275 0.28 22.47 1.08
CA LEU A 275 -0.18 22.88 -0.24
C LEU A 275 -0.76 24.30 -0.16
N PRO A 276 -0.32 25.25 -1.01
CA PRO A 276 -1.00 26.53 -1.15
C PRO A 276 -2.47 26.27 -1.45
N SER A 277 -3.38 26.99 -0.80
CA SER A 277 -4.77 27.04 -1.19
C SER A 277 -4.86 27.40 -2.68
N LEU A 278 -5.49 26.52 -3.46
CA LEU A 278 -5.81 26.75 -4.87
C LEU A 278 -6.65 28.03 -5.03
#